data_AF-X0WNQ5-F1
#
_entry.id   AF-X0WNQ5-F1
#
_cell.length_a   1.000
_cell.length_b   1.000
_cell.length_c   1.000
_cell.angle_alpha   90.00
_cell.angle_beta   90.00
_cell.angle_gamma   90.00
#
_symmetry.space_group_name_H-M   'P 1'
#
loop_
_entity.id
_entity.type
_entity.pdbx_description
1 polymer ?
#
loop_
_entity_poly.entity_id
_entity_poly.type
_entity_poly.pdbx_seq_one_letter_code
_entity_poly.pdbx_strand_id
1 'polypeptide(L)' 'ILSDRGKLVIAKAQATGFEQLAGKQILRGKCWTTPVLSGGRIYARNTPGEVVCYGVK' A
#
# COMPACT_ATOMS: atom_id res chain seq x y z
N ILE A 1 -2.69 -3.95 -0.28
CA ILE A 1 -3.40 -3.24 -1.37
C ILE A 1 -3.09 -1.75 -1.27
N LEU A 2 -2.73 -1.07 -2.36
CA LEU A 2 -2.54 0.39 -2.39
C LEU A 2 -3.63 1.02 -3.25
N SER A 3 -4.33 2.03 -2.72
CA SER A 3 -5.33 2.78 -3.49
C SER A 3 -4.68 3.80 -4.43
N ASP A 4 -5.44 4.22 -5.44
CA ASP A 4 -5.07 5.27 -6.40
C ASP A 4 -4.78 6.65 -5.76
N ARG A 5 -5.25 6.86 -4.52
CA ARG A 5 -5.00 8.07 -3.71
C ARG A 5 -3.96 7.87 -2.61
N GLY A 6 -3.22 6.76 -2.59
CA GLY A 6 -2.07 6.55 -1.69
C GLY A 6 -2.39 5.99 -0.30
N LYS A 7 -3.57 5.38 -0.10
CA LYS A 7 -3.90 4.64 1.11
C LYS A 7 -3.42 3.20 0.97
N LEU A 8 -2.50 2.77 1.82
CA LEU A 8 -2.05 1.39 1.92
C LEU A 8 -2.92 0.64 2.94
N VAL A 9 -3.42 -0.52 2.54
CA VAL A 9 -4.30 -1.38 3.33
C VAL A 9 -3.74 -2.79 3.41
N ILE A 10 -3.72 -3.34 4.63
CA ILE A 10 -3.53 -4.76 4.92
C ILE A 10 -4.92 -5.37 5.08
N ALA A 11 -5.18 -6.43 4.36
CA ALA A 11 -6.45 -7.14 4.37
C ALA A 11 -6.22 -8.63 4.59
N LYS A 12 -7.21 -9.30 5.16
CA LYS A 12 -7.19 -10.74 5.38
C LYS A 12 -7.24 -11.46 4.03
N ALA A 13 -6.36 -12.43 3.85
CA ALA A 13 -6.31 -13.25 2.64
C ALA A 13 -7.33 -14.40 2.73
N GLN A 14 -8.55 -14.16 2.25
CA GLN A 14 -9.63 -15.15 2.23
C GLN A 14 -10.51 -15.01 0.98
N ALA A 15 -11.11 -16.10 0.53
CA ALA A 15 -11.96 -16.13 -0.67
C ALA A 15 -13.40 -15.61 -0.42
N THR A 16 -13.85 -15.59 0.83
CA THR A 16 -15.23 -15.24 1.23
C THR A 16 -15.55 -13.75 1.18
N GLY A 17 -14.54 -12.90 1.02
CA GLY A 17 -14.74 -11.47 0.91
C GLY A 17 -13.57 -10.64 1.45
N PHE A 18 -13.68 -9.34 1.25
CA PHE A 18 -12.69 -8.37 1.71
C PHE A 18 -12.89 -8.03 3.19
N GLU A 19 -11.83 -8.17 3.98
CA GLU A 19 -11.79 -7.77 5.38
C GLU A 19 -10.52 -6.96 5.63
N GLN A 20 -10.65 -5.67 5.93
CA GLN A 20 -9.53 -4.80 6.23
C GLN A 20 -9.03 -5.02 7.67
N LEU A 21 -7.73 -5.31 7.82
CA LEU A 21 -7.08 -5.47 9.12
C LEU A 21 -6.44 -4.17 9.60
N ALA A 22 -5.77 -3.44 8.70
CA ALA A 22 -5.13 -2.17 9.00
C ALA A 22 -5.05 -1.28 7.75
N GLY A 23 -4.97 0.04 7.93
CA GLY A 23 -4.81 0.96 6.81
C GLY A 23 -4.15 2.26 7.21
N LYS A 24 -3.30 2.80 6.33
CA LYS A 24 -2.56 4.05 6.57
C LYS A 24 -2.48 4.88 5.29
N GLN A 25 -2.63 6.19 5.40
CA GLN A 25 -2.32 7.12 4.32
C GLN A 25 -0.80 7.26 4.24
N ILE A 26 -0.19 6.76 3.16
CA ILE A 26 1.26 6.70 3.04
C ILE A 26 1.84 7.62 1.97
N LEU A 27 1.01 8.04 1.01
CA LEU A 27 1.36 8.95 -0.07
C LEU A 27 0.17 9.86 -0.35
N ARG A 28 0.37 11.02 -0.98
CA ARG A 28 -0.71 11.87 -1.50
C ARG A 28 -0.64 11.97 -3.01
N GLY A 29 -1.72 12.44 -3.62
CA GLY A 29 -1.84 12.51 -5.07
C GLY A 29 -2.00 11.12 -5.71
N LYS A 30 -1.77 11.07 -7.01
CA LYS A 30 -2.04 9.91 -7.85
C LYS A 30 -1.02 8.79 -7.62
N CYS A 31 -1.50 7.59 -7.31
CA CYS A 31 -0.71 6.41 -6.99
C CYS A 31 -1.17 5.21 -7.85
N TRP A 32 -0.74 5.14 -9.11
CA TRP A 32 -1.08 4.04 -10.02
C TRP A 32 0.01 2.98 -10.17
N THR A 33 1.20 3.23 -9.63
CA THR A 33 2.26 2.23 -9.61
C THR A 33 1.97 1.20 -8.51
N THR A 34 1.95 -0.09 -8.88
CA THR A 34 1.79 -1.19 -7.93
C THR A 34 2.93 -1.16 -6.90
N PRO A 35 2.63 -1.27 -5.59
CA PRO A 35 3.67 -1.34 -4.57
C PRO A 35 4.42 -2.67 -4.64
N VAL A 36 5.68 -2.67 -4.20
CA VAL A 36 6.53 -3.87 -4.14
C VAL A 36 6.71 -4.29 -2.70
N LEU A 37 6.50 -5.58 -2.39
CA LEU A 37 6.89 -6.18 -1.11
C LEU A 37 8.20 -6.95 -1.31
N SER A 38 9.25 -6.56 -0.57
CA SER A 38 10.54 -7.26 -0.58
C SER A 38 11.22 -7.14 0.78
N GLY A 39 11.78 -8.23 1.30
CA GLY A 39 12.50 -8.23 2.57
C GLY A 39 11.69 -7.69 3.76
N GLY A 40 10.39 -7.99 3.83
CA GLY A 40 9.50 -7.49 4.89
C GLY A 40 9.22 -5.97 4.81
N ARG A 41 9.45 -5.35 3.65
CA ARG A 41 9.22 -3.92 3.43
C ARG A 41 8.35 -3.70 2.20
N ILE A 42 7.41 -2.76 2.32
CA ILE A 42 6.57 -2.28 1.23
C ILE A 42 7.16 -0.98 0.70
N TYR A 43 7.45 -0.96 -0.60
CA TYR A 43 7.90 0.19 -1.36
C TYR A 43 6.75 0.69 -2.22
N ALA A 44 6.47 1.99 -2.14
CA ALA A 44 5.42 2.62 -2.93
C ALA A 44 5.89 3.98 -3.43
N ARG A 45 5.32 4.44 -4.56
CA ARG A 45 5.58 5.76 -5.12
C ARG A 45 4.32 6.41 -5.68
N ASN A 46 4.32 7.73 -5.77
CA ASN A 46 3.28 8.50 -6.44
C ASN A 46 3.77 9.15 -7.75
N THR A 47 2.84 9.76 -8.50
CA THR A 47 3.14 10.48 -9.75
C THR A 47 4.09 11.67 -9.57
N PRO A 48 3.96 12.51 -8.52
CA PRO A 48 4.96 13.56 -8.23
C PRO A 48 6.40 13.05 -8.03
N GLY A 49 6.60 11.77 -7.74
CA GLY A 49 7.92 11.15 -7.59
C GLY A 49 8.34 10.92 -6.13
N GLU A 50 7.44 11.11 -5.16
CA GLU A 50 7.67 10.71 -3.78
C GLU A 50 7.73 9.19 -3.67
N VAL A 51 8.69 8.69 -2.90
CA VAL A 51 8.91 7.26 -2.64
C VAL A 51 8.93 7.04 -1.14
N VAL A 52 8.20 6.02 -0.68
CA VAL A 52 8.13 5.65 0.74
C VAL A 52 8.44 4.17 0.92
N CYS A 53 8.97 3.85 2.09
CA CYS A 53 9.24 2.48 2.54
C CYS A 53 8.61 2.26 3.91
N TYR A 54 7.76 1.24 4.04
CA TYR A 54 7.16 0.83 5.31
C TYR A 54 7.53 -0.61 5.65
N GLY A 55 7.98 -0.84 6.89
CA GLY A 55 8.17 -2.20 7.40
C GLY A 55 6.83 -2.88 7.65
N VAL A 56 6.77 -4.17 7.34
CA VAL A 56 5.64 -5.05 7.67
C VAL A 56 6.16 -6.03 8.73
N LYS A 57 5.57 -5.96 9.92
CA LYS A 57 5.78 -6.93 11.00
C LYS A 57 4.56 -7.81 11.12
#